data_AF-A0AAD6CBV4-F1
#
_entry.id   AF-A0AAD6CBV4-F1
#
_cell.length_a   1.000
_cell.length_b   1.000
_cell.length_c   1.000
_cell.angle_alpha   90.00
_cell.angle_beta   90.00
_cell.angle_gamma   90.00
#
_symmetry.space_group_name_H-M   'P 1'
#
loop_
_entity.id
_entity.type
_entity.pdbx_description
1 polymer ?
#
loop_
_entity_poly.entity_id
_entity_poly.type
_entity_poly.pdbx_seq_one_letter_code
_entity_poly.pdbx_strand_id
1 'polypeptide(L)'
;MMLAAMSTLEDQGIYSLAANYGGLIARIIFQPLEESSRNLFSTLLSPDERGKRNETQVRAAKKHLIDILRAYQLLSVLIFPLGPLMVPQVLRILGGRQWASTKVGDLLSLYCYYIPFLAFNGITEAFVSSAANPREIRNQTVWMGVFSTCYALAAYLFLEVGSMGAYGLVLANIVNMAVRTLWSYSFIRTYLHGHGDDIRVSEVSMRPVTYAIGAVATTIVAKQGMLEPKGGIMPAILFSGVYGLLVLYMEKRYVAEQLAKLRQVISSRSKRTKSE
;
A
#
# COMPACT_ATOMS: atom_id res chain seq x y z
N MET A 1 21.34 3.93 -12.24
CA MET A 1 22.69 3.36 -12.52
C MET A 1 22.72 1.84 -12.37
N MET A 2 22.17 1.23 -11.32
CA MET A 2 22.05 -0.25 -11.23
C MET A 2 21.24 -0.89 -12.37
N LEU A 3 20.07 -0.34 -12.74
CA LEU A 3 19.29 -0.80 -13.91
C LEU A 3 20.14 -0.85 -15.19
N ALA A 4 20.90 0.22 -15.44
CA ALA A 4 21.72 0.38 -16.65
C ALA A 4 22.91 -0.59 -16.69
N ALA A 5 23.41 -0.99 -15.53
CA ALA A 5 24.57 -1.87 -15.41
C ALA A 5 24.23 -3.36 -15.43
N MET A 6 23.00 -3.74 -15.09
CA MET A 6 22.64 -5.12 -14.74
C MET A 6 21.39 -5.66 -15.44
N SER A 7 20.73 -4.87 -16.30
CA SER A 7 19.55 -5.32 -17.05
C SER A 7 19.58 -4.86 -18.50
N THR A 8 18.96 -5.64 -19.38
CA THR A 8 18.90 -5.34 -20.82
C THR A 8 18.11 -4.05 -21.09
N LEU A 9 18.39 -3.38 -22.22
CA LEU A 9 17.64 -2.18 -22.63
C LEU A 9 16.12 -2.45 -22.77
N GLU A 10 15.75 -3.67 -23.16
CA GLU A 10 14.35 -4.13 -23.22
C GLU A 10 13.73 -4.19 -21.83
N ASP A 11 14.40 -4.82 -20.86
CA ASP A 11 13.92 -4.93 -19.48
C ASP A 11 13.79 -3.56 -18.79
N GLN A 12 14.72 -2.65 -19.07
CA GLN A 12 14.67 -1.27 -18.56
C GLN A 12 13.45 -0.52 -19.14
N GLY A 13 13.15 -0.70 -20.42
CA GLY A 13 11.98 -0.12 -21.07
C GLY A 13 10.66 -0.65 -20.51
N ILE A 14 10.55 -1.97 -20.38
CA ILE A 14 9.37 -2.65 -19.84
C ILE A 14 9.15 -2.29 -18.36
N TYR A 15 10.22 -2.29 -17.56
CA TYR A 15 10.16 -1.84 -16.16
C TYR A 15 9.76 -0.38 -16.05
N SER A 16 10.35 0.51 -16.84
CA SER A 16 10.01 1.93 -16.84
C SER A 16 8.53 2.16 -17.17
N LEU A 17 7.99 1.43 -18.16
CA LEU A 17 6.57 1.47 -18.48
C LEU A 17 5.73 1.04 -17.25
N ALA A 18 5.96 -0.16 -16.72
CA ALA A 18 5.23 -0.67 -15.56
C ALA A 18 5.31 0.25 -14.35
N ALA A 19 6.49 0.78 -14.04
CA ALA A 19 6.73 1.69 -12.92
C ALA A 19 6.03 3.04 -13.10
N ASN A 20 5.97 3.57 -14.33
CA ASN A 20 5.26 4.82 -14.60
C ASN A 20 3.74 4.65 -14.46
N TYR A 21 3.15 3.59 -15.02
CA TYR A 21 1.70 3.38 -14.93
C TYR A 21 1.26 2.87 -13.55
N GLY A 22 1.98 1.93 -12.97
CA GLY A 22 1.72 1.46 -11.61
C GLY A 22 1.93 2.56 -10.57
N GLY A 23 2.94 3.42 -10.78
CA GLY A 23 3.19 4.60 -9.95
C GLY A 23 2.13 5.69 -10.04
N LEU A 24 1.34 5.75 -11.13
CA LEU A 24 0.23 6.71 -11.23
C LEU A 24 -0.83 6.47 -10.14
N ILE A 25 -1.15 5.21 -9.83
CA ILE A 25 -2.11 4.90 -8.76
C ILE A 25 -1.59 5.45 -7.42
N ALA A 26 -0.29 5.27 -7.14
CA ALA A 26 0.33 5.81 -5.94
C ALA A 26 0.26 7.35 -5.92
N ARG A 27 0.55 8.03 -7.04
CA ARG A 27 0.51 9.51 -7.13
C ARG A 27 -0.90 10.10 -7.07
N ILE A 28 -1.89 9.42 -7.64
CA ILE A 28 -3.26 9.94 -7.75
C ILE A 28 -4.04 9.68 -6.47
N ILE A 29 -3.84 8.52 -5.83
CA ILE A 29 -4.66 8.09 -4.70
C ILE A 29 -3.90 8.21 -3.39
N PHE A 30 -2.71 7.59 -3.29
CA PHE A 30 -2.01 7.45 -2.02
C PHE A 30 -1.25 8.72 -1.63
N GLN A 31 -0.62 9.41 -2.57
CA GLN A 31 0.16 10.60 -2.29
C GLN A 31 -0.69 11.74 -1.69
N PRO A 32 -1.89 12.09 -2.21
CA PRO A 32 -2.71 13.12 -1.58
C PRO A 32 -3.20 12.71 -0.19
N LEU A 33 -3.52 11.42 0.00
CA LEU A 33 -3.95 10.88 1.29
C LEU A 33 -2.80 10.90 2.32
N GLU A 34 -1.59 10.60 1.86
CA GLU A 34 -0.36 10.66 2.65
C GLU A 34 -0.04 12.09 3.07
N GLU A 35 -0.04 13.04 2.14
CA GLU A 35 0.21 14.47 2.41
C GLU A 35 -0.85 15.05 3.35
N SER A 36 -2.13 14.73 3.14
CA SER A 36 -3.21 15.15 4.03
C SER A 36 -3.04 14.57 5.44
N SER A 37 -2.69 13.29 5.54
CA SER A 37 -2.46 12.65 6.84
C SER A 37 -1.22 13.19 7.55
N ARG A 38 -0.14 13.47 6.80
CA ARG A 38 1.07 14.12 7.32
C ARG A 38 0.74 15.48 7.92
N ASN A 39 -0.07 16.30 7.26
CA ASN A 39 -0.50 17.59 7.80
C ASN A 39 -1.31 17.42 9.09
N LEU A 40 -2.26 16.47 9.12
CA LEU A 40 -3.03 16.15 10.32
C LEU A 40 -2.14 15.67 11.47
N PHE A 41 -1.20 14.76 11.20
CA PHE A 41 -0.26 14.27 12.21
C PHE A 41 0.62 15.40 12.72
N SER A 42 1.14 16.27 11.86
CA SER A 42 1.96 17.41 12.28
C SER A 42 1.19 18.34 13.22
N THR A 43 -0.10 18.59 12.95
CA THR A 43 -0.95 19.38 13.85
C THR A 43 -1.22 18.67 15.18
N LEU A 44 -1.58 17.39 15.15
CA LEU A 44 -1.94 16.63 16.36
C LEU A 44 -0.72 16.29 17.23
N LEU A 45 0.46 16.15 16.63
CA LEU A 45 1.69 15.78 17.32
C LEU A 45 2.62 16.98 17.54
N SER A 46 2.14 18.20 17.30
CA SER A 46 2.87 19.42 17.65
C SER A 46 3.04 19.52 19.17
N PRO A 47 4.25 19.78 19.68
CA PRO A 47 4.45 20.05 21.10
C PRO A 47 3.80 21.38 21.49
N ASP A 48 3.22 21.43 22.69
CA ASP A 48 2.72 22.66 23.32
C ASP A 48 3.89 23.58 23.72
N GLU A 49 3.61 24.80 24.19
CA GLU A 49 4.61 25.83 24.57
C GLU A 49 5.67 25.31 25.58
N ARG A 50 5.32 24.27 26.37
CA ARG A 50 6.20 23.62 27.35
C ARG A 50 6.97 22.43 26.78
N GLY A 51 6.91 22.19 25.48
CA GLY A 51 7.52 21.04 24.82
C GLY A 51 6.82 19.70 25.07
N LYS A 52 5.67 19.69 25.75
CA LYS A 52 4.88 18.47 26.03
C LYS A 52 3.82 18.26 24.97
N ARG A 53 3.62 17.01 24.55
CA ARG A 53 2.55 16.61 23.64
C ARG A 53 1.32 16.18 24.41
N ASN A 54 0.14 16.58 23.94
CA ASN A 54 -1.12 16.21 24.57
C ASN A 54 -1.48 14.76 24.23
N GLU A 55 -1.59 13.91 25.26
CA GLU A 55 -1.94 12.49 25.12
C GLU A 55 -3.26 12.27 24.36
N THR A 56 -4.22 13.18 24.49
CA THR A 56 -5.49 13.12 23.76
C THR A 56 -5.29 13.29 22.26
N GLN A 57 -4.39 14.20 21.85
CA GLN A 57 -4.08 14.44 20.44
C GLN A 57 -3.23 13.30 19.87
N VAL A 58 -2.31 12.73 20.66
CA VAL A 58 -1.56 11.52 20.30
C VAL A 58 -2.50 10.35 20.04
N ARG A 59 -3.50 10.16 20.92
CA ARG A 59 -4.53 9.11 20.74
C ARG A 59 -5.40 9.35 19.50
N ALA A 60 -5.71 10.61 19.19
CA ALA A 60 -6.41 10.96 17.96
C ALA A 60 -5.57 10.65 16.71
N ALA A 61 -4.27 10.96 16.72
CA ALA A 61 -3.35 10.63 15.65
C ALA A 61 -3.21 9.11 15.46
N LYS A 62 -3.06 8.36 16.56
CA LYS A 62 -3.08 6.88 16.56
C LYS A 62 -4.36 6.35 15.92
N LYS A 63 -5.52 6.88 16.32
CA LYS A 63 -6.82 6.46 15.77
C LYS A 63 -6.91 6.71 14.26
N HIS A 64 -6.48 7.87 13.79
CA HIS A 64 -6.43 8.20 12.35
C HIS A 64 -5.51 7.25 11.58
N LEU A 65 -4.32 6.98 12.11
CA LEU A 65 -3.38 6.01 11.53
C LEU A 65 -4.00 4.60 11.44
N ILE A 66 -4.62 4.11 12.51
CA ILE A 66 -5.27 2.78 12.53
C ILE A 66 -6.42 2.71 11.53
N ASP A 67 -7.25 3.75 11.45
CA ASP A 67 -8.36 3.82 10.48
C ASP A 67 -7.84 3.71 9.03
N ILE A 68 -6.72 4.39 8.69
CA ILE A 68 -6.11 4.28 7.35
C ILE A 68 -5.46 2.91 7.13
N LEU A 69 -4.71 2.39 8.11
CA LEU A 69 -4.08 1.06 7.98
C LEU A 69 -5.12 -0.02 7.74
N ARG A 70 -6.27 0.03 8.43
CA ARG A 70 -7.40 -0.88 8.19
C ARG A 70 -8.00 -0.72 6.80
N ALA A 71 -8.18 0.51 6.33
CA ALA A 71 -8.64 0.76 4.96
C ALA A 71 -7.67 0.18 3.92
N TYR A 72 -6.36 0.36 4.13
CA TYR A 72 -5.33 -0.20 3.25
C TYR A 72 -5.27 -1.73 3.30
N GLN A 73 -5.50 -2.35 4.45
CA GLN A 73 -5.62 -3.81 4.54
C GLN A 73 -6.82 -4.33 3.74
N LEU A 74 -7.97 -3.65 3.81
CA LEU A 74 -9.15 -4.02 3.01
C LEU A 74 -8.84 -3.95 1.52
N LEU A 75 -8.22 -2.83 1.12
CA LEU A 75 -7.79 -2.61 -0.25
C LEU A 75 -6.77 -3.67 -0.70
N SER A 76 -5.84 -4.06 0.17
CA SER A 76 -4.81 -5.07 -0.12
C SER A 76 -5.42 -6.44 -0.39
N VAL A 77 -6.36 -6.87 0.45
CA VAL A 77 -7.08 -8.14 0.28
C VAL A 77 -7.86 -8.17 -1.03
N LEU A 78 -8.31 -7.02 -1.54
CA LEU A 78 -8.93 -6.91 -2.86
C LEU A 78 -7.90 -6.90 -4.00
N ILE A 79 -6.84 -6.10 -3.88
CA ILE A 79 -5.85 -5.92 -4.95
C ILE A 79 -5.06 -7.19 -5.25
N PHE A 80 -4.67 -7.97 -4.22
CA PHE A 80 -3.81 -9.14 -4.40
C PHE A 80 -4.39 -10.19 -5.38
N PRO A 81 -5.65 -10.62 -5.26
CA PRO A 81 -6.26 -11.51 -6.25
C PRO A 81 -6.81 -10.75 -7.47
N LEU A 82 -7.46 -9.60 -7.28
CA LEU A 82 -8.22 -8.96 -8.37
C LEU A 82 -7.34 -8.16 -9.33
N GLY A 83 -6.26 -7.56 -8.84
CA GLY A 83 -5.32 -6.79 -9.66
C GLY A 83 -4.72 -7.63 -10.79
N PRO A 84 -3.98 -8.70 -10.47
CA PRO A 84 -3.42 -9.62 -11.48
C PRO A 84 -4.46 -10.27 -12.38
N LEU A 85 -5.69 -10.50 -11.87
CA LEU A 85 -6.80 -11.03 -12.67
C LEU A 85 -7.27 -10.01 -13.73
N MET A 86 -7.32 -8.73 -13.37
CA MET A 86 -7.91 -7.67 -14.19
C MET A 86 -6.92 -6.99 -15.12
N VAL A 87 -5.64 -6.89 -14.74
CA VAL A 87 -4.60 -6.22 -15.55
C VAL A 87 -4.58 -6.73 -16.99
N PRO A 88 -4.52 -8.05 -17.28
CA PRO A 88 -4.52 -8.53 -18.66
C PRO A 88 -5.80 -8.19 -19.43
N GLN A 89 -6.95 -8.14 -18.75
CA GLN A 89 -8.24 -7.82 -19.38
C GLN A 89 -8.32 -6.33 -19.76
N VAL A 90 -7.89 -5.47 -18.82
CA VAL A 90 -7.81 -4.03 -19.03
C VAL A 90 -6.83 -3.71 -20.15
N LEU A 91 -5.66 -4.36 -20.17
CA LEU A 91 -4.69 -4.19 -21.24
C LEU A 91 -5.20 -4.67 -22.59
N ARG A 92 -6.03 -5.71 -22.68
CA ARG A 92 -6.65 -6.11 -23.96
C ARG A 92 -7.63 -5.08 -24.50
N ILE A 93 -8.35 -4.38 -23.62
CA ILE A 93 -9.31 -3.32 -24.01
C ILE A 93 -8.58 -2.03 -24.40
N LEU A 94 -7.57 -1.65 -23.61
CA LEU A 94 -6.84 -0.39 -23.78
C LEU A 94 -5.65 -0.51 -24.75
N GLY A 95 -5.21 -1.73 -25.05
CA GLY A 95 -3.89 -2.02 -25.56
C GLY A 95 -3.76 -1.94 -27.07
N GLY A 96 -3.30 -0.80 -27.57
CA GLY A 96 -2.59 -0.73 -28.85
C GLY A 96 -1.30 -1.58 -28.86
N ARG A 97 -0.56 -1.59 -29.98
CA ARG A 97 0.61 -2.46 -30.23
C ARG A 97 1.67 -2.50 -29.11
N GLN A 98 1.85 -1.44 -28.34
CA GLN A 98 2.84 -1.34 -27.25
C GLN A 98 2.53 -2.21 -26.02
N TRP A 99 1.28 -2.64 -25.86
CA TRP A 99 0.82 -3.47 -24.73
C TRP A 99 0.64 -4.94 -25.11
N ALA A 100 0.96 -5.30 -26.36
CA ALA A 100 0.76 -6.63 -26.91
C ALA A 100 1.75 -7.67 -26.37
N SER A 101 2.81 -7.26 -25.66
CA SER A 101 3.77 -8.21 -25.09
C SER A 101 3.25 -8.80 -23.78
N THR A 102 3.31 -10.13 -23.66
CA THR A 102 2.93 -10.85 -22.44
C THR A 102 3.76 -10.39 -21.23
N LYS A 103 5.06 -10.12 -21.44
CA LYS A 103 5.97 -9.61 -20.39
C LYS A 103 5.47 -8.33 -19.71
N VAL A 104 4.92 -7.39 -20.47
CA VAL A 104 4.39 -6.13 -19.90
C VAL A 104 3.16 -6.42 -19.03
N GLY A 105 2.25 -7.28 -19.50
CA GLY A 105 1.06 -7.66 -18.73
C GLY A 105 1.38 -8.38 -17.43
N ASP A 106 2.34 -9.30 -17.47
CA ASP A 106 2.83 -10.03 -16.30
C ASP A 106 3.53 -9.08 -15.31
N LEU A 107 4.34 -8.13 -15.79
CA LEU A 107 5.01 -7.17 -14.92
C LEU A 107 4.04 -6.18 -14.27
N LEU A 108 3.03 -5.69 -14.99
CA LEU A 108 1.96 -4.87 -14.40
C LEU A 108 1.16 -5.67 -13.37
N SER A 109 0.94 -6.96 -13.61
CA SER A 109 0.26 -7.86 -12.66
C SER A 109 1.11 -8.03 -11.39
N LEU A 110 2.43 -8.19 -11.52
CA LEU A 110 3.35 -8.19 -10.38
C LEU A 110 3.32 -6.86 -9.63
N TYR A 111 3.21 -5.74 -10.35
CA TYR A 111 3.12 -4.41 -9.75
C TYR A 111 1.86 -4.24 -8.88
N CYS A 112 0.77 -4.96 -9.17
CA CYS A 112 -0.41 -4.96 -8.27
C CYS A 112 -0.06 -5.44 -6.86
N TYR A 113 0.86 -6.39 -6.70
CA TYR A 113 1.32 -6.80 -5.38
C TYR A 113 2.16 -5.72 -4.69
N TYR A 114 2.84 -4.87 -5.46
CA TYR A 114 3.67 -3.78 -4.94
C TYR A 114 2.83 -2.59 -4.41
N ILE A 115 1.70 -2.29 -5.03
CA ILE A 115 0.81 -1.16 -4.68
C ILE A 115 0.45 -1.11 -3.18
N PRO A 116 0.02 -2.21 -2.53
CA PRO A 116 -0.19 -2.25 -1.09
C PRO A 116 1.04 -1.86 -0.26
N PHE A 117 2.23 -2.34 -0.61
CA PHE A 117 3.46 -1.99 0.13
C PHE A 117 3.78 -0.51 0.03
N LEU A 118 3.56 0.10 -1.14
CA LEU A 118 3.66 1.56 -1.31
C LEU A 118 2.70 2.29 -0.38
N ALA A 119 1.44 1.86 -0.31
CA ALA A 119 0.43 2.49 0.53
C ALA A 119 0.81 2.44 2.02
N PHE A 120 1.14 1.25 2.54
CA PHE A 120 1.53 1.07 3.94
C PHE A 120 2.81 1.83 4.28
N ASN A 121 3.80 1.81 3.40
CA ASN A 121 5.03 2.55 3.59
C ASN A 121 4.75 4.06 3.69
N GLY A 122 4.02 4.63 2.73
CA GLY A 122 3.71 6.05 2.68
C GLY A 122 3.03 6.57 3.94
N ILE A 123 1.95 5.91 4.40
CA ILE A 123 1.22 6.38 5.59
C ILE A 123 2.02 6.24 6.88
N THR A 124 2.81 5.18 7.03
CA THR A 124 3.62 4.98 8.24
C THR A 124 4.78 5.97 8.27
N GLU A 125 5.41 6.27 7.13
CA GLU A 125 6.44 7.31 7.04
C GLU A 125 5.89 8.73 7.21
N ALA A 126 4.66 9.00 6.77
CA ALA A 126 3.99 10.26 7.08
C ALA A 126 3.85 10.47 8.59
N PHE A 127 3.46 9.44 9.34
CA PHE A 127 3.43 9.52 10.80
C PHE A 127 4.82 9.75 11.39
N VAL A 128 5.81 8.94 11.00
CA VAL A 128 7.19 9.06 11.51
C VAL A 128 7.73 10.47 11.28
N SER A 129 7.56 11.01 10.06
CA SER A 129 8.07 12.33 9.68
C SER A 129 7.40 13.47 10.46
N SER A 130 6.14 13.30 10.88
CA SER A 130 5.42 14.27 11.69
C SER A 130 5.68 14.13 13.19
N ALA A 131 6.02 12.93 13.66
CA ALA A 131 6.22 12.61 15.08
C ALA A 131 7.67 12.80 15.55
N ALA A 132 8.63 12.54 14.66
CA ALA A 132 10.05 12.46 14.97
C ALA A 132 10.65 13.82 15.37
N ASN A 133 11.42 13.81 16.45
CA ASN A 133 12.24 14.96 16.85
C ASN A 133 13.48 15.08 15.94
N PRO A 134 14.19 16.23 15.89
CA PRO A 134 15.34 16.42 14.98
C PRO A 134 16.44 15.35 15.08
N ARG A 135 16.67 14.79 16.27
CA ARG A 135 17.62 13.67 16.48
C ARG A 135 17.14 12.37 15.83
N GLU A 136 15.84 12.10 15.88
CA GLU A 136 15.21 10.92 15.30
C GLU A 136 15.11 11.05 13.78
N ILE A 137 14.86 12.26 13.26
CA ILE A 137 14.95 12.56 11.82
C ILE A 137 16.36 12.28 11.30
N ARG A 138 17.40 12.71 12.03
CA ARG A 138 18.79 12.40 11.66
C ARG A 138 19.05 10.88 11.66
N ASN A 139 18.50 10.16 12.64
CA ASN A 139 18.59 8.70 12.69
C ASN A 139 17.85 8.06 11.50
N GLN A 140 16.68 8.58 11.13
CA GLN A 140 15.93 8.16 9.95
C GLN A 140 16.76 8.34 8.67
N THR A 141 17.52 9.44 8.54
CA THR A 141 18.44 9.64 7.41
C THR A 141 19.54 8.56 7.36
N VAL A 142 20.06 8.11 8.51
CA VAL A 142 21.01 6.99 8.56
C VAL A 142 20.33 5.68 8.14
N TRP A 143 19.10 5.44 8.61
CA TRP A 143 18.29 4.30 8.19
C TRP A 143 17.95 4.33 6.70
N MET A 144 17.83 5.51 6.07
CA MET A 144 17.70 5.60 4.61
C MET A 144 18.91 4.95 3.90
N GLY A 145 20.12 5.11 4.44
CA GLY A 145 21.31 4.40 3.96
C GLY A 145 21.16 2.88 4.07
N VAL A 146 20.66 2.37 5.20
CA VAL A 146 20.39 0.93 5.40
C VAL A 146 19.30 0.42 4.45
N PHE A 147 18.28 1.23 4.13
CA PHE A 147 17.26 0.85 3.17
C PHE A 147 17.82 0.81 1.74
N SER A 148 18.69 1.76 1.36
CA SER A 148 19.43 1.73 0.09
C SER A 148 20.35 0.50 0.00
N THR A 149 21.12 0.25 1.07
CA THR A 149 21.54 -1.06 1.60
C THR A 149 20.79 -2.30 1.09
N CYS A 150 19.69 -2.57 1.78
CA CYS A 150 18.81 -3.71 1.56
C CYS A 150 18.25 -3.74 0.13
N TYR A 151 17.88 -2.59 -0.44
CA TYR A 151 17.41 -2.52 -1.81
C TYR A 151 18.48 -2.97 -2.81
N ALA A 152 19.70 -2.45 -2.68
CA ALA A 152 20.82 -2.81 -3.56
C ALA A 152 21.14 -4.31 -3.47
N LEU A 153 21.13 -4.87 -2.26
CA LEU A 153 21.34 -6.31 -2.05
C LEU A 153 20.19 -7.15 -2.65
N ALA A 154 18.94 -6.77 -2.41
CA ALA A 154 17.78 -7.47 -2.97
C ALA A 154 17.77 -7.39 -4.50
N ALA A 155 18.09 -6.23 -5.07
CA ALA A 155 18.21 -6.03 -6.51
C ALA A 155 19.32 -6.90 -7.10
N TYR A 156 20.50 -6.94 -6.47
CA TYR A 156 21.59 -7.83 -6.87
C TYR A 156 21.17 -9.30 -6.86
N LEU A 157 20.56 -9.77 -5.77
CA LEU A 157 20.11 -11.16 -5.64
C LEU A 157 19.06 -11.53 -6.70
N PHE A 158 18.07 -10.68 -6.95
CA PHE A 158 17.03 -11.00 -7.92
C PHE A 158 17.48 -10.82 -9.38
N LEU A 159 18.40 -9.89 -9.66
CA LEU A 159 18.90 -9.65 -11.01
C LEU A 159 19.99 -10.65 -11.43
N GLU A 160 21.04 -10.82 -10.62
CA GLU A 160 22.19 -11.65 -10.98
C GLU A 160 21.97 -13.11 -10.63
N VAL A 161 21.60 -13.39 -9.38
CA VAL A 161 21.46 -14.79 -8.91
C VAL A 161 20.15 -15.39 -9.44
N GLY A 162 19.08 -14.61 -9.43
CA GLY A 162 17.75 -15.03 -9.88
C GLY A 162 17.50 -14.91 -11.38
N SER A 163 18.33 -14.15 -12.12
CA SER A 163 18.11 -13.86 -13.55
C SER A 163 16.69 -13.34 -13.87
N MET A 164 16.07 -12.59 -12.95
CA MET A 164 14.64 -12.22 -13.03
C MET A 164 14.37 -10.92 -13.81
N GLY A 165 15.42 -10.23 -14.28
CA GLY A 165 15.30 -8.98 -15.05
C GLY A 165 14.36 -7.95 -14.40
N ALA A 166 13.42 -7.42 -15.17
CA ALA A 166 12.45 -6.42 -14.70
C ALA A 166 11.60 -6.88 -13.49
N TYR A 167 11.28 -8.17 -13.38
CA TYR A 167 10.52 -8.71 -12.24
C TYR A 167 11.31 -8.61 -10.94
N GLY A 168 12.62 -8.88 -11.02
CA GLY A 168 13.52 -8.80 -9.87
C GLY A 168 13.58 -7.40 -9.28
N LEU A 169 13.48 -6.36 -10.12
CA LEU A 169 13.45 -4.97 -9.67
C LEU A 169 12.16 -4.63 -8.92
N VAL A 170 11.01 -5.12 -9.37
CA VAL A 170 9.74 -4.92 -8.65
C VAL A 170 9.78 -5.65 -7.30
N LEU A 171 10.29 -6.88 -7.27
CA LEU A 171 10.45 -7.65 -6.03
C LEU A 171 11.43 -6.98 -5.05
N ALA A 172 12.56 -6.45 -5.54
CA ALA A 172 13.50 -5.69 -4.72
C ALA A 172 12.85 -4.46 -4.08
N ASN A 173 11.99 -3.77 -4.83
CA ASN A 173 11.22 -2.65 -4.30
C ASN A 173 10.18 -3.09 -3.27
N ILE A 174 9.50 -4.22 -3.47
CA ILE A 174 8.59 -4.80 -2.47
C ILE A 174 9.34 -5.08 -1.16
N VAL A 175 10.51 -5.74 -1.23
CA VAL A 175 11.34 -6.04 -0.06
C VAL A 175 11.75 -4.74 0.63
N ASN A 176 12.23 -3.74 -0.12
CA ASN A 176 12.61 -2.45 0.42
C ASN A 176 11.45 -1.75 1.15
N MET A 177 10.27 -1.68 0.54
CA MET A 177 9.08 -1.08 1.17
C MET A 177 8.60 -1.87 2.39
N ALA A 178 8.72 -3.20 2.38
CA ALA A 178 8.39 -4.03 3.53
C ALA A 178 9.31 -3.75 4.72
N VAL A 179 10.64 -3.75 4.50
CA VAL A 179 11.63 -3.44 5.55
C VAL A 179 11.40 -2.03 6.12
N ARG A 180 11.18 -1.04 5.25
CA ARG A 180 10.87 0.33 5.66
C ARG A 180 9.60 0.41 6.51
N THR A 181 8.53 -0.28 6.09
CA THR A 181 7.27 -0.31 6.83
C THR A 181 7.45 -0.97 8.21
N LEU A 182 8.23 -2.05 8.31
CA LEU A 182 8.53 -2.71 9.59
C LEU A 182 9.32 -1.78 10.53
N TRP A 183 10.30 -1.05 9.99
CA TRP A 183 11.05 -0.07 10.75
C TRP A 183 10.14 1.08 11.23
N SER A 184 9.32 1.65 10.35
CA SER A 184 8.35 2.70 10.71
C SER A 184 7.36 2.22 11.77
N TYR A 185 6.88 0.97 11.67
CA TYR A 185 6.03 0.37 12.68
C TYR A 185 6.73 0.25 14.04
N SER A 186 8.00 -0.17 14.06
CA SER A 186 8.80 -0.21 15.29
C SER A 186 8.97 1.17 15.92
N PHE A 187 9.19 2.21 15.11
CA PHE A 187 9.23 3.59 15.57
C PHE A 187 7.89 4.02 16.18
N ILE A 188 6.79 3.81 15.45
CA ILE A 188 5.43 4.18 15.88
C ILE A 188 5.10 3.52 17.23
N ARG A 189 5.40 2.23 17.38
CA ARG A 189 5.16 1.50 18.62
C ARG A 189 5.96 2.08 19.79
N THR A 190 7.25 2.35 19.58
CA THR A 190 8.12 2.96 20.60
C THR A 190 7.64 4.36 20.98
N TYR A 191 7.24 5.15 19.98
CA TYR A 191 6.72 6.50 20.16
C TYR A 191 5.43 6.51 20.98
N LEU A 192 4.46 5.64 20.65
CA LEU A 192 3.19 5.54 21.39
C LEU A 192 3.42 5.07 22.82
N HIS A 193 4.30 4.07 23.01
CA HIS A 193 4.66 3.57 24.35
C HIS A 193 5.27 4.68 25.22
N GLY A 194 6.11 5.55 24.64
CA GLY A 194 6.65 6.72 25.32
C GLY A 194 5.60 7.75 25.74
N HIS A 195 4.39 7.72 25.17
CA HIS A 195 3.27 8.61 25.48
C HIS A 195 2.10 7.89 26.17
N GLY A 196 2.35 6.74 26.79
CA GLY A 196 1.35 6.02 27.60
C GLY A 196 0.26 5.29 26.79
N ASP A 197 0.47 5.07 25.50
CA ASP A 197 -0.41 4.28 24.62
C ASP A 197 0.40 3.12 24.00
N ASP A 198 -0.25 2.12 23.41
CA ASP A 198 0.44 1.04 22.68
C ASP A 198 -0.37 0.64 21.46
N ILE A 199 0.29 0.27 20.36
CA ILE A 199 -0.40 -0.18 19.13
C ILE A 199 -0.36 -1.70 19.05
N ARG A 200 -1.44 -2.34 19.49
CA ARG A 200 -1.57 -3.80 19.39
C ARG A 200 -1.85 -4.21 17.96
N VAL A 201 -1.17 -5.26 17.49
CA VAL A 201 -1.41 -5.84 16.15
C VAL A 201 -2.88 -6.22 15.95
N SER A 202 -3.57 -6.66 17.01
CA SER A 202 -5.00 -6.97 16.99
C SER A 202 -5.91 -5.76 16.76
N GLU A 203 -5.48 -4.55 17.11
CA GLU A 203 -6.24 -3.32 16.84
C GLU A 203 -6.18 -2.97 15.35
N VAL A 204 -5.02 -3.21 14.73
CA VAL A 204 -4.78 -2.92 13.32
C VAL A 204 -5.35 -4.01 12.42
N SER A 205 -5.14 -5.28 12.78
CA SER A 205 -5.46 -6.47 11.96
C SER A 205 -6.95 -6.62 11.65
N MET A 206 -7.22 -7.05 10.42
CA MET A 206 -8.52 -7.60 10.02
C MET A 206 -8.77 -8.98 10.63
N ARG A 207 -9.94 -9.55 10.34
CA ARG A 207 -10.24 -10.92 10.75
C ARG A 207 -9.28 -11.89 10.04
N PRO A 208 -8.65 -12.84 10.76
CA PRO A 208 -7.74 -13.82 10.17
C PRO A 208 -8.33 -14.57 8.97
N VAL A 209 -9.64 -14.85 9.02
CA VAL A 209 -10.40 -15.50 7.94
C VAL A 209 -10.38 -14.68 6.64
N THR A 210 -10.43 -13.35 6.73
CA THR A 210 -10.39 -12.46 5.57
C THR A 210 -9.04 -12.56 4.85
N TYR A 211 -7.93 -12.64 5.61
CA TYR A 211 -6.61 -12.90 5.03
C TYR A 211 -6.49 -14.29 4.42
N ALA A 212 -7.04 -15.31 5.08
CA ALA A 212 -7.02 -16.68 4.56
C ALA A 212 -7.77 -16.79 3.22
N ILE A 213 -8.97 -16.20 3.13
CA ILE A 213 -9.76 -16.14 1.89
C ILE A 213 -9.01 -15.37 0.81
N GLY A 214 -8.39 -14.24 1.16
CA GLY A 214 -7.57 -13.48 0.21
C GLY A 214 -6.38 -14.27 -0.32
N ALA A 215 -5.64 -14.94 0.56
CA ALA A 215 -4.52 -15.80 0.16
C ALA A 215 -4.99 -16.94 -0.76
N VAL A 216 -6.09 -17.61 -0.41
CA VAL A 216 -6.68 -18.67 -1.24
C VAL A 216 -7.08 -18.11 -2.61
N ALA A 217 -7.80 -16.99 -2.66
CA ALA A 217 -8.18 -16.34 -3.91
C ALA A 217 -6.96 -15.96 -4.76
N THR A 218 -5.91 -15.40 -4.15
CA THR A 218 -4.67 -15.07 -4.85
C THR A 218 -3.98 -16.31 -5.42
N THR A 219 -3.93 -17.42 -4.67
CA THR A 219 -3.35 -18.67 -5.19
C THR A 219 -4.18 -19.29 -6.31
N ILE A 220 -5.51 -19.20 -6.24
CA ILE A 220 -6.41 -19.66 -7.32
C ILE A 220 -6.14 -18.84 -8.58
N VAL A 221 -6.14 -17.50 -8.47
CA VAL A 221 -5.87 -16.61 -9.60
C VAL A 221 -4.47 -16.83 -10.17
N ALA A 222 -3.44 -16.97 -9.32
CA ALA A 222 -2.08 -17.22 -9.78
C ALA A 222 -1.96 -18.54 -10.54
N LYS A 223 -2.63 -19.60 -10.07
CA LYS A 223 -2.63 -20.91 -10.75
C LYS A 223 -3.45 -20.90 -12.04
N GLN A 224 -4.65 -20.31 -12.03
CA GLN A 224 -5.54 -20.27 -13.19
C GLN A 224 -5.04 -19.30 -14.27
N GLY A 225 -4.45 -18.17 -13.86
CA GLY A 225 -3.82 -17.19 -14.75
C GLY A 225 -2.59 -17.73 -15.48
N MET A 226 -1.83 -18.64 -14.87
CA MET A 226 -0.74 -19.37 -15.53
C MET A 226 -1.22 -20.46 -16.48
N LEU A 227 -2.44 -20.99 -16.31
CA LEU A 227 -2.89 -22.20 -17.02
C LEU A 227 -3.76 -21.91 -18.25
N GLU A 228 -4.52 -20.81 -18.34
CA GLU A 228 -5.20 -20.43 -19.58
C GLU A 228 -5.93 -19.06 -19.47
N PRO A 229 -5.60 -18.04 -20.31
CA PRO A 229 -6.39 -16.81 -20.40
C PRO A 229 -7.68 -16.99 -21.23
N LYS A 230 -8.28 -18.19 -21.20
CA LYS A 230 -9.45 -18.58 -22.01
C LYS A 230 -10.80 -18.17 -21.42
N GLY A 231 -10.84 -17.66 -20.18
CA GLY A 231 -12.10 -17.23 -19.56
C GLY A 231 -12.73 -16.00 -20.21
N GLY A 232 -11.95 -15.14 -20.87
CA GLY A 232 -12.45 -13.83 -21.29
C GLY A 232 -12.78 -12.92 -20.10
N ILE A 233 -13.34 -11.74 -20.38
CA ILE A 233 -13.59 -10.72 -19.34
C ILE A 233 -14.75 -11.08 -18.40
N MET A 234 -15.72 -11.87 -18.87
CA MET A 234 -16.97 -12.13 -18.15
C MET A 234 -16.76 -12.96 -16.86
N PRO A 235 -16.01 -14.08 -16.85
CA PRO A 235 -15.70 -14.82 -15.62
C PRO A 235 -14.83 -14.02 -14.66
N ALA A 236 -13.94 -13.15 -15.17
CA ALA A 236 -13.13 -12.27 -14.33
C ALA A 236 -13.99 -11.26 -13.57
N ILE A 237 -14.97 -10.64 -14.25
CA ILE A 237 -15.95 -9.74 -13.63
C ILE A 237 -16.78 -10.50 -12.60
N LEU A 238 -17.29 -11.68 -12.95
CA LEU A 238 -18.11 -12.49 -12.03
C LEU A 238 -17.33 -12.86 -10.77
N PHE A 239 -16.11 -13.39 -10.91
CA PHE A 239 -15.25 -13.72 -9.78
C PHE A 239 -14.99 -12.50 -8.90
N SER A 240 -14.71 -11.35 -9.52
CA SER A 240 -14.43 -10.11 -8.78
C SER A 240 -15.65 -9.60 -8.03
N GLY A 241 -16.85 -9.70 -8.62
CA GLY A 241 -18.11 -9.35 -7.96
C GLY A 241 -18.39 -10.26 -6.76
N VAL A 242 -18.29 -11.58 -6.94
CA VAL A 242 -18.52 -12.56 -5.86
C VAL A 242 -17.49 -12.40 -4.74
N TYR A 243 -16.21 -12.31 -5.09
CA TYR A 243 -15.12 -12.15 -4.13
C TYR A 243 -15.22 -10.82 -3.38
N GLY A 244 -15.50 -9.72 -4.08
CA GLY A 244 -15.71 -8.40 -3.48
C GLY A 244 -16.87 -8.39 -2.49
N LEU A 245 -18.01 -8.98 -2.86
CA LEU A 245 -19.16 -9.12 -1.96
C LEU A 245 -18.84 -10.00 -0.74
N LEU A 246 -18.08 -11.08 -0.92
CA LEU A 246 -17.64 -11.95 0.17
C LEU A 246 -16.76 -11.19 1.18
N VAL A 247 -15.77 -10.44 0.70
CA VAL A 247 -14.90 -9.61 1.55
C VAL A 247 -15.71 -8.54 2.29
N LEU A 248 -16.62 -7.84 1.59
CA LEU A 248 -17.51 -6.86 2.20
C LEU A 248 -18.44 -7.49 3.26
N TYR A 249 -18.92 -8.71 3.03
CA TYR A 249 -19.73 -9.44 4.00
C TYR A 249 -18.93 -9.81 5.25
N MET A 250 -17.69 -10.30 5.09
CA MET A 250 -16.83 -10.70 6.21
C MET A 250 -16.44 -9.52 7.10
N GLU A 251 -16.19 -8.37 6.49
CA GLU A 251 -15.82 -7.12 7.15
C GLU A 251 -17.00 -6.14 7.31
N LYS A 252 -18.25 -6.64 7.24
CA LYS A 252 -19.46 -5.80 7.28
C LYS A 252 -19.55 -4.87 8.50
N ARG A 253 -18.98 -5.27 9.64
CA ARG A 253 -18.94 -4.45 10.86
C ARG A 253 -18.08 -3.20 10.64
N TYR A 254 -16.87 -3.40 10.14
CA TYR A 254 -15.95 -2.32 9.81
C TYR A 254 -16.53 -1.41 8.72
N VAL A 255 -17.09 -1.98 7.66
CA VAL A 255 -17.71 -1.22 6.57
C VAL A 255 -18.89 -0.39 7.07
N ALA A 256 -19.76 -0.97 7.90
CA ALA A 256 -20.90 -0.25 8.47
C ALA A 256 -20.46 0.91 9.37
N GLU A 257 -19.42 0.72 10.20
CA GLU A 257 -18.85 1.79 11.03
C GLU A 257 -18.32 2.95 10.19
N GLN A 258 -17.59 2.67 9.10
CA GLN A 258 -17.06 3.73 8.23
C GLN A 258 -18.16 4.45 7.46
N LEU A 259 -19.18 3.73 6.96
CA LEU A 259 -20.35 4.34 6.33
C LEU A 259 -21.14 5.23 7.31
N ALA A 260 -21.27 4.82 8.56
CA ALA A 260 -21.90 5.62 9.60
C ALA A 260 -21.12 6.93 9.87
N LYS A 261 -19.79 6.85 10.00
CA LYS A 261 -18.92 8.04 10.14
C LYS A 261 -19.07 8.97 8.93
N LEU A 262 -19.02 8.44 7.72
CA LEU A 262 -19.16 9.23 6.49
C LEU A 262 -20.52 9.93 6.43
N ARG A 263 -21.60 9.22 6.78
CA ARG A 263 -22.96 9.77 6.83
C ARG A 263 -23.09 10.90 7.86
N GLN A 264 -22.45 10.77 9.02
CA GLN A 264 -22.42 11.84 10.03
C GLN A 264 -21.68 13.08 9.52
N VAL A 265 -20.53 12.91 8.86
CA VAL A 265 -19.77 14.03 8.27
C VAL A 265 -20.58 14.75 7.20
N ILE A 266 -21.19 14.00 6.28
CA ILE A 266 -22.04 14.57 5.22
C ILE A 266 -23.25 15.32 5.82
N SER A 267 -23.90 14.74 6.83
CA SER A 267 -25.04 15.37 7.52
C SER A 267 -24.63 16.66 8.24
N SER A 268 -23.47 16.68 8.91
CA SER A 268 -22.96 17.88 9.58
C SER A 268 -22.60 19.01 8.61
N ARG A 269 -22.02 18.68 7.44
CA ARG A 269 -21.75 19.66 6.38
C ARG A 269 -23.04 20.23 5.81
N SER A 270 -24.02 19.38 5.51
CA SER A 270 -25.33 19.80 4.99
C SER A 270 -26.10 20.71 5.96
N LYS A 271 -25.98 20.50 7.28
CA LYS A 271 -26.58 21.40 8.28
C LYS A 271 -25.88 22.76 8.33
N ARG A 272 -24.55 22.81 8.21
CA ARG A 272 -23.77 24.06 8.19
C ARG A 272 -24.11 24.95 6.98
N THR A 273 -24.29 24.35 5.81
CA THR A 273 -24.66 25.08 4.57
C THR A 273 -26.11 25.59 4.56
N LYS A 274 -26.97 25.13 5.47
CA LYS A 274 -28.36 25.62 5.61
C LYS A 274 -28.51 26.72 6.66
N SER A 275 -27.48 26.96 7.47
CA SER A 275 -27.46 28.01 8.50
C SER A 275 -26.69 29.27 8.07
N GLU A 276 -26.10 29.24 6.87
CA GLU A 276 -25.53 30.39 6.15
C GLU A 276 -26.52 30.88 5.10
#